data_AF-A0A834J174-F1
#
_entry.id   AF-A0A834J174-F1
#
_cell.length_a   1.000
_cell.length_b   1.000
_cell.length_c   1.000
_cell.angle_alpha   90.00
_cell.angle_beta   90.00
_cell.angle_gamma   90.00
#
_symmetry.space_group_name_H-M   'P 1'
#
loop_
_entity.id
_entity.type
_entity.pdbx_description
1 polymer ?
#
loop_
_entity_poly.entity_id
_entity_poly.type
_entity_poly.pdbx_seq_one_letter_code
_entity_poly.pdbx_strand_id
1 'polypeptide(L)'
;MHRPKYFVYHFVEHTESKKQAPIKLLLTSDVNKIGSKGEIVSVPPEKAYNNIILPKLGVYATQENIDKYIAKSIDEGPKLSLITQQVINTLSTMNLSVTLSQEVPWTIEKWHLKVSFRKAGFYVPEEAITLPEKTISGPDLSLEGKQFYVIVTINNSEEVKVRCRIHHYNVFVKDFWKHLLEPVFPEDKPILDSMPLPRNIQNLE
;
A
#
# COMPACT_ATOMS: atom_id res chain seq x y z
N MET A 1 17.77 54.00 -40.63
CA MET A 1 16.48 53.49 -40.12
C MET A 1 16.51 53.58 -38.60
N HIS A 2 15.97 54.66 -38.03
CA HIS A 2 16.07 54.96 -36.59
C HIS A 2 15.02 54.12 -35.84
N ARG A 3 15.44 53.19 -34.97
CA ARG A 3 14.49 52.48 -34.10
C ARG A 3 13.94 53.48 -33.08
N PRO A 4 12.60 53.60 -32.92
CA PRO A 4 12.01 54.51 -31.95
C PRO A 4 12.42 54.12 -30.52
N LYS A 5 12.87 55.12 -29.75
CA LYS A 5 13.55 54.98 -28.45
C LYS A 5 12.77 54.19 -27.38
N TYR A 6 11.45 54.06 -27.54
CA TYR A 6 10.53 53.45 -26.58
C TYR A 6 10.09 52.02 -26.92
N PHE A 7 10.61 51.41 -27.99
CA PHE A 7 10.29 50.03 -28.38
C PHE A 7 11.42 49.04 -28.06
N VAL A 8 12.40 49.47 -27.25
CA VAL A 8 13.45 48.60 -26.73
C VAL A 8 13.05 48.21 -25.31
N TYR A 9 12.69 46.95 -25.13
CA TYR A 9 12.31 46.40 -23.82
C TYR A 9 13.49 45.66 -23.20
N HIS A 10 13.61 45.77 -21.89
CA HIS A 10 14.51 44.93 -21.11
C HIS A 10 13.73 43.76 -20.54
N PHE A 11 14.29 42.57 -20.71
CA PHE A 11 13.79 41.37 -20.09
C PHE A 11 13.95 41.48 -18.57
N VAL A 12 12.82 41.47 -17.85
CA VAL A 12 12.80 41.62 -16.39
C VAL A 12 12.88 40.26 -15.70
N GLU A 13 12.01 39.31 -16.07
CA GLU A 13 11.93 38.02 -15.39
C GLU A 13 11.21 36.94 -16.20
N HIS A 14 11.62 35.67 -16.03
CA HIS A 14 10.99 34.50 -16.63
C HIS A 14 10.00 33.90 -15.63
N THR A 15 8.73 34.29 -15.70
CA THR A 15 7.67 33.78 -14.83
C THR A 15 7.47 32.26 -14.94
N GLU A 16 7.77 31.68 -16.10
CA GLU A 16 7.65 30.23 -16.36
C GLU A 16 8.69 29.39 -15.61
N SER A 17 9.84 29.98 -15.27
CA SER A 17 10.91 29.29 -14.54
C SER A 17 10.64 29.21 -13.03
N LYS A 18 9.65 29.96 -12.53
CA LYS A 18 9.31 29.97 -11.11
C LYS A 18 8.51 28.73 -10.73
N LYS A 19 8.86 28.16 -9.58
CA LYS A 19 8.06 27.09 -8.97
C LYS A 19 6.66 27.61 -8.66
N GLN A 20 5.66 26.97 -9.28
CA GLN A 20 4.26 27.32 -9.05
C GLN A 20 3.84 26.95 -7.63
N ALA A 21 3.02 27.81 -7.01
CA ALA A 21 2.48 27.58 -5.68
C ALA A 21 1.51 26.37 -5.68
N PRO A 22 1.45 25.60 -4.57
CA PRO A 22 0.51 24.49 -4.47
C PRO A 22 -0.94 25.00 -4.40
N ILE A 23 -1.86 24.24 -4.99
CA ILE A 23 -3.29 24.58 -5.10
C ILE A 23 -4.04 23.86 -3.98
N LYS A 24 -4.99 24.56 -3.35
CA LYS A 24 -5.92 23.99 -2.36
C LYS A 24 -7.16 23.45 -3.05
N LEU A 25 -7.45 22.17 -2.84
CA LEU A 25 -8.59 21.47 -3.43
C LEU A 25 -9.40 20.77 -2.35
N LEU A 26 -10.70 20.68 -2.56
CA LEU A 26 -11.63 19.89 -1.78
C LEU A 26 -11.91 18.59 -2.54
N LEU A 27 -11.67 17.44 -1.91
CA LEU A 27 -11.89 16.14 -2.53
C LEU A 27 -13.37 15.75 -2.49
N THR A 28 -13.94 15.38 -3.64
CA THR A 28 -15.34 14.91 -3.75
C THR A 28 -15.43 13.39 -3.63
N SER A 29 -14.32 12.69 -3.85
CA SER A 29 -14.17 11.24 -3.75
C SER A 29 -12.84 10.88 -3.08
N ASP A 30 -12.72 9.66 -2.58
CA ASP A 30 -11.47 9.17 -2.01
C ASP A 30 -10.44 8.98 -3.12
N VAL A 31 -9.27 9.60 -2.97
CA VAL A 31 -8.19 9.53 -3.96
C VAL A 31 -6.97 8.89 -3.33
N ASN A 32 -6.56 7.75 -3.89
CA ASN A 32 -5.42 6.98 -3.43
C ASN A 32 -4.17 7.85 -3.26
N LYS A 33 -3.58 7.81 -2.05
CA LYS A 33 -2.36 8.52 -1.64
C LYS A 33 -2.47 10.05 -1.53
N ILE A 34 -3.64 10.65 -1.76
CA ILE A 34 -3.83 12.11 -1.66
C ILE A 34 -4.67 12.47 -0.44
N GLY A 35 -5.80 11.80 -0.25
CA GLY A 35 -6.69 12.09 0.89
C GLY A 35 -8.07 11.48 0.70
N SER A 36 -8.91 11.68 1.71
CA SER A 36 -10.29 11.18 1.71
C SER A 36 -11.29 12.23 1.24
N LYS A 37 -12.47 11.76 0.81
CA LYS A 37 -13.60 12.60 0.43
C LYS A 37 -13.96 13.57 1.56
N GLY A 38 -14.07 14.85 1.22
CA GLY A 38 -14.39 15.95 2.14
C GLY A 38 -13.16 16.66 2.72
N GLU A 39 -11.96 16.14 2.49
CA GLU A 39 -10.72 16.75 2.98
C GLU A 39 -10.23 17.88 2.06
N ILE A 40 -9.66 18.92 2.66
CA ILE A 40 -9.00 20.01 1.95
C ILE A 40 -7.50 19.70 1.86
N VAL A 41 -7.01 19.42 0.66
CA VAL A 41 -5.62 19.03 0.41
C VAL A 41 -4.87 20.10 -0.39
N SER A 42 -3.57 20.25 -0.10
CA SER A 42 -2.68 21.14 -0.85
C SER A 42 -1.72 20.34 -1.70
N VAL A 43 -1.84 20.43 -3.02
CA VAL A 43 -1.05 19.63 -3.97
C VAL A 43 -0.39 20.49 -5.05
N PRO A 44 0.71 20.03 -5.67
CA PRO A 44 1.32 20.71 -6.81
C PRO A 44 0.35 20.83 -7.99
N PRO A 45 0.39 21.93 -8.77
CA PRO A 45 -0.55 22.18 -9.88
C PRO A 45 -0.66 21.03 -10.87
N GLU A 46 0.46 20.46 -11.31
CA GLU A 46 0.49 19.35 -12.27
C GLU A 46 -0.34 18.15 -11.81
N LYS A 47 -0.20 17.76 -10.52
CA LYS A 47 -0.98 16.68 -9.93
C LYS A 47 -2.44 17.09 -9.69
N ALA A 48 -2.69 18.33 -9.29
CA ALA A 48 -4.04 18.87 -9.13
C ALA A 48 -4.84 18.75 -10.43
N TYR A 49 -4.30 19.27 -11.54
CA TYR A 49 -5.01 19.29 -12.81
C TYR A 49 -5.22 17.88 -13.35
N ASN A 50 -4.16 17.08 -13.49
CA ASN A 50 -4.21 15.80 -14.17
C ASN A 50 -4.93 14.72 -13.35
N ASN A 51 -4.68 14.67 -12.04
CA ASN A 51 -5.14 13.54 -11.21
C ASN A 51 -6.40 13.85 -10.40
N ILE A 52 -6.80 15.12 -10.25
CA ILE A 52 -7.92 15.49 -9.37
C ILE A 52 -9.02 16.22 -10.14
N ILE A 53 -8.67 17.36 -10.75
CA ILE A 53 -9.66 18.25 -11.39
C ILE A 53 -10.18 17.62 -12.68
N LEU A 54 -9.29 17.18 -13.57
CA LEU A 54 -9.66 16.59 -14.86
C LEU A 54 -10.55 15.33 -14.71
N PRO A 55 -10.24 14.36 -13.84
CA PRO A 55 -11.11 13.21 -13.57
C PRO A 55 -12.32 13.55 -12.66
N LYS A 56 -12.50 14.82 -12.27
CA LYS A 56 -13.59 15.30 -11.40
C LYS A 56 -13.61 14.67 -10.00
N LEU A 57 -12.44 14.28 -9.48
CA LEU A 57 -12.28 13.71 -8.14
C LEU A 57 -12.20 14.79 -7.05
N GLY A 58 -12.04 16.06 -7.42
CA GLY A 58 -12.05 17.18 -6.50
C GLY A 58 -12.37 18.50 -7.17
N VAL A 59 -12.73 19.47 -6.35
CA VAL A 59 -13.09 20.84 -6.76
C VAL A 59 -12.17 21.83 -6.07
N TYR A 60 -12.12 23.07 -6.58
CA TYR A 60 -11.39 24.13 -5.89
C TYR A 60 -11.99 24.41 -4.51
N ALA A 61 -11.12 24.66 -3.54
CA ALA A 61 -11.50 25.02 -2.17
C ALA A 61 -11.96 26.48 -2.10
N THR A 62 -13.04 26.83 -2.81
CA THR A 62 -13.76 28.09 -2.66
C THR A 62 -14.80 27.97 -1.56
N GLN A 63 -15.15 29.09 -0.92
CA GLN A 63 -16.11 29.10 0.20
C GLN A 63 -17.45 28.45 -0.18
N GLU A 64 -17.97 28.78 -1.37
CA GLU A 64 -19.21 28.22 -1.91
C GLU A 64 -19.16 26.69 -2.06
N ASN A 65 -18.04 26.14 -2.52
CA ASN A 65 -17.87 24.69 -2.67
C ASN A 65 -17.77 24.02 -1.30
N ILE A 66 -17.03 24.62 -0.37
CA ILE A 66 -16.87 24.11 0.99
C ILE A 66 -18.26 23.95 1.64
N ASP A 67 -19.09 24.98 1.59
CA ASP A 67 -20.42 24.95 2.19
C ASP A 67 -21.33 23.90 1.52
N LYS A 68 -21.27 23.78 0.20
CA LYS A 68 -22.08 22.83 -0.59
C LYS A 68 -21.73 21.36 -0.33
N TYR A 69 -20.46 21.05 -0.12
CA TYR A 69 -19.97 19.67 0.00
C TYR A 69 -19.86 19.22 1.46
N ILE A 70 -19.54 20.10 2.41
CA ILE A 70 -19.55 19.78 3.85
C ILE A 70 -20.98 19.45 4.32
N ALA A 71 -21.98 20.19 3.84
CA ALA A 71 -23.38 19.90 4.16
C ALA A 71 -23.84 18.50 3.69
N LYS A 72 -23.13 17.89 2.74
CA LYS A 72 -23.45 16.56 2.19
C LYS A 72 -22.63 15.42 2.81
N SER A 73 -21.57 15.71 3.57
CA SER A 73 -20.61 14.71 4.04
C SER A 73 -20.88 14.16 5.45
N ILE A 74 -21.98 14.57 6.09
CA ILE A 74 -22.30 14.24 7.49
C ILE A 74 -22.73 12.76 7.68
N ASP A 75 -23.15 12.07 6.61
CA ASP A 75 -23.73 10.71 6.69
C ASP A 75 -22.75 9.54 6.46
N GLU A 76 -21.44 9.80 6.27
CA GLU A 76 -20.48 8.72 5.98
C GLU A 76 -19.82 8.23 7.28
N GLY A 77 -20.00 6.95 7.60
CA GLY A 77 -19.52 6.29 8.83
C GLY A 77 -17.99 6.38 9.07
N PRO A 78 -17.45 5.63 10.06
CA PRO A 78 -16.05 5.77 10.47
C PRO A 78 -15.10 5.47 9.30
N LYS A 79 -14.46 6.53 8.78
CA LYS A 79 -13.49 6.43 7.69
C LYS A 79 -12.14 5.97 8.23
N LEU A 80 -11.58 4.98 7.56
CA LEU A 80 -10.22 4.52 7.79
C LEU A 80 -9.23 5.65 7.49
N SER A 81 -8.23 5.84 8.35
CA SER A 81 -7.13 6.76 8.07
C SER A 81 -6.43 6.36 6.76
N LEU A 82 -5.98 7.36 6.00
CA LEU A 82 -5.18 7.18 4.78
C LEU A 82 -3.97 6.27 5.02
N ILE A 83 -3.31 6.41 6.17
CA ILE A 83 -2.16 5.60 6.56
C ILE A 83 -2.59 4.14 6.70
N THR A 84 -3.72 3.91 7.36
CA THR A 84 -4.23 2.56 7.59
C THR A 84 -4.58 1.86 6.29
N GLN A 85 -5.28 2.55 5.37
CA GLN A 85 -5.57 2.02 4.04
C GLN A 85 -4.28 1.67 3.26
N GLN A 86 -3.24 2.50 3.36
CA GLN A 86 -1.94 2.22 2.75
C GLN A 86 -1.28 0.99 3.35
N VAL A 87 -1.33 0.83 4.67
CA VAL A 87 -0.80 -0.35 5.37
C VAL A 87 -1.56 -1.61 4.94
N ILE A 88 -2.89 -1.58 4.89
CA ILE A 88 -3.71 -2.69 4.40
C ILE A 88 -3.29 -3.11 3.00
N ASN A 89 -3.20 -2.14 2.08
CA ASN A 89 -2.85 -2.43 0.67
C ASN A 89 -1.41 -2.95 0.54
N THR A 90 -0.50 -2.45 1.38
CA THR A 90 0.89 -2.91 1.38
C THR A 90 1.00 -4.33 1.91
N LEU A 91 0.31 -4.65 3.01
CA LEU A 91 0.32 -5.98 3.63
C LEU A 91 -0.43 -7.02 2.78
N SER A 92 -1.52 -6.64 2.11
CA SER A 92 -2.28 -7.56 1.25
C SER A 92 -1.52 -8.01 0.02
N THR A 93 -0.69 -7.12 -0.57
CA THR A 93 0.17 -7.40 -1.73
C THR A 93 1.56 -7.92 -1.34
N MET A 94 1.79 -8.15 -0.05
CA MET A 94 3.07 -8.62 0.47
C MET A 94 3.17 -10.15 0.40
N ASN A 95 4.37 -10.65 0.12
CA ASN A 95 4.71 -12.07 0.25
C ASN A 95 5.85 -12.21 1.27
N LEU A 96 5.50 -12.65 2.48
CA LEU A 96 6.41 -12.76 3.60
C LEU A 96 7.20 -14.08 3.53
N SER A 97 8.52 -14.02 3.39
CA SER A 97 9.39 -15.20 3.48
C SER A 97 9.72 -15.53 4.94
N VAL A 98 9.20 -16.65 5.44
CA VAL A 98 9.51 -17.16 6.78
C VAL A 98 10.71 -18.10 6.67
N THR A 99 11.86 -17.65 7.18
CA THR A 99 13.11 -18.43 7.13
C THR A 99 13.19 -19.37 8.33
N LEU A 100 13.23 -20.68 8.09
CA LEU A 100 13.21 -21.74 9.11
C LEU A 100 14.39 -22.69 8.96
N SER A 101 14.82 -23.37 10.02
CA SER A 101 15.95 -24.31 9.94
C SER A 101 15.57 -25.58 9.16
N GLN A 102 16.51 -26.18 8.43
CA GLN A 102 16.32 -27.50 7.81
C GLN A 102 16.63 -28.65 8.78
N GLU A 103 17.51 -28.43 9.76
CA GLU A 103 18.03 -29.51 10.61
C GLU A 103 17.28 -29.61 11.94
N VAL A 104 16.82 -28.47 12.45
CA VAL A 104 16.18 -28.37 13.75
C VAL A 104 14.66 -28.44 13.55
N PRO A 105 13.94 -29.35 14.24
CA PRO A 105 12.48 -29.38 14.16
C PRO A 105 11.91 -28.06 14.66
N TRP A 106 10.91 -27.56 13.93
CA TRP A 106 10.27 -26.29 14.23
C TRP A 106 8.77 -26.42 14.08
N THR A 107 8.06 -25.60 14.85
CA THR A 107 6.62 -25.39 14.73
C THR A 107 6.42 -23.89 14.57
N ILE A 108 5.63 -23.48 13.56
CA ILE A 108 5.39 -22.07 13.31
C ILE A 108 4.61 -21.47 14.49
N GLU A 109 5.23 -20.49 15.11
CA GLU A 109 4.67 -19.72 16.23
C GLU A 109 4.69 -18.23 15.89
N LYS A 110 3.99 -17.42 16.69
CA LYS A 110 3.83 -15.99 16.46
C LYS A 110 5.17 -15.25 16.42
N TRP A 111 6.16 -15.67 17.21
CA TRP A 111 7.49 -15.04 17.23
C TRP A 111 8.26 -15.24 15.91
N HIS A 112 8.11 -16.39 15.23
CA HIS A 112 8.73 -16.65 13.93
C HIS A 112 8.22 -15.65 12.88
N LEU A 113 6.91 -15.35 12.93
CA LEU A 113 6.30 -14.35 12.06
C LEU A 113 6.75 -12.95 12.42
N LYS A 114 6.81 -12.59 13.70
CA LYS A 114 7.33 -11.28 14.16
C LYS A 114 8.76 -11.02 13.68
N VAL A 115 9.66 -12.01 13.79
CA VAL A 115 11.03 -11.89 13.27
C VAL A 115 11.04 -11.73 11.75
N SER A 116 10.19 -12.48 11.05
CA SER A 116 10.06 -12.41 9.59
C SER A 116 9.52 -11.04 9.13
N PHE A 117 8.49 -10.51 9.79
CA PHE A 117 7.96 -9.16 9.55
C PHE A 117 9.03 -8.10 9.79
N ARG A 118 9.82 -8.23 10.87
CA ARG A 118 10.93 -7.33 11.16
C ARG A 118 12.00 -7.37 10.08
N LYS A 119 12.35 -8.55 9.57
CA LYS A 119 13.27 -8.72 8.44
C LYS A 119 12.75 -8.04 7.17
N ALA A 120 11.43 -8.00 6.99
CA ALA A 120 10.79 -7.32 5.88
C ALA A 120 10.53 -5.81 6.11
N GLY A 121 10.91 -5.25 7.27
CA GLY A 121 10.80 -3.83 7.58
C GLY A 121 9.53 -3.41 8.34
N PHE A 122 8.70 -4.36 8.77
CA PHE A 122 7.48 -4.08 9.53
C PHE A 122 7.64 -4.45 10.99
N TYR A 123 7.18 -3.57 11.88
CA TYR A 123 7.10 -3.86 13.31
C TYR A 123 5.68 -4.31 13.65
N VAL A 124 5.51 -5.61 13.90
CA VAL A 124 4.22 -6.21 14.23
C VAL A 124 4.33 -6.94 15.58
N PRO A 125 3.51 -6.57 16.59
CA PRO A 125 3.48 -7.29 17.86
C PRO A 125 2.81 -8.65 17.71
N GLU A 126 3.16 -9.62 18.57
CA GLU A 126 2.62 -10.98 18.50
C GLU A 126 1.11 -11.03 18.76
N GLU A 127 0.59 -10.10 19.56
CA GLU A 127 -0.84 -9.99 19.86
C GLU A 127 -1.68 -9.68 18.63
N ALA A 128 -1.11 -8.95 17.66
CA ALA A 128 -1.77 -8.59 16.41
C ALA A 128 -1.73 -9.70 15.35
N ILE A 129 -1.07 -10.82 15.63
CA ILE A 129 -0.86 -11.92 14.68
C ILE A 129 -1.75 -13.11 15.07
N THR A 130 -2.61 -13.50 14.13
CA THR A 130 -3.47 -14.69 14.24
C THR A 130 -2.99 -15.76 13.26
N LEU A 131 -2.58 -16.89 13.82
CA LEU A 131 -2.10 -18.06 13.08
C LEU A 131 -3.29 -18.87 12.52
N PRO A 132 -3.08 -19.62 11.43
CA PRO A 132 -4.07 -20.60 10.97
C PRO A 132 -4.28 -21.69 12.02
N GLU A 133 -5.48 -22.29 12.05
CA GLU A 133 -5.84 -23.33 13.02
C GLU A 133 -4.94 -24.57 12.92
N LYS A 134 -4.43 -24.85 11.72
CA LYS A 134 -3.56 -25.99 11.46
C LYS A 134 -2.11 -25.62 11.76
N THR A 135 -1.50 -26.38 12.66
CA THR A 135 -0.08 -26.26 12.96
C THR A 135 0.74 -26.71 11.76
N ILE A 136 1.73 -25.89 11.41
CA ILE A 136 2.71 -26.21 10.37
C ILE A 136 4.00 -26.54 11.11
N SER A 137 4.43 -27.79 10.97
CA SER A 137 5.66 -28.28 11.58
C SER A 137 6.58 -28.85 10.51
N GLY A 138 7.86 -28.58 10.66
CA GLY A 138 8.95 -29.16 9.89
C GLY A 138 9.88 -29.98 10.79
N PRO A 139 10.98 -30.52 10.26
CA PRO A 139 11.65 -30.15 9.01
C PRO A 139 11.30 -31.11 7.86
N ASP A 140 10.57 -30.62 6.87
CA ASP A 140 10.27 -31.36 5.64
C ASP A 140 10.59 -30.48 4.44
N LEU A 141 11.51 -30.95 3.59
CA LEU A 141 11.91 -30.25 2.37
C LEU A 141 10.73 -30.10 1.39
N SER A 142 9.72 -30.97 1.48
CA SER A 142 8.48 -30.89 0.70
C SER A 142 7.65 -29.64 1.03
N LEU A 143 7.91 -28.98 2.17
CA LEU A 143 7.27 -27.72 2.54
C LEU A 143 8.01 -26.50 1.97
N GLU A 144 9.18 -26.69 1.35
CA GLU A 144 9.94 -25.59 0.76
C GLU A 144 9.12 -24.86 -0.30
N GLY A 145 9.01 -23.54 -0.13
CA GLY A 145 8.28 -22.70 -1.05
C GLY A 145 6.77 -22.78 -0.97
N LYS A 146 6.19 -23.66 -0.14
CA LYS A 146 4.73 -23.70 0.03
C LYS A 146 4.20 -22.45 0.71
N GLN A 147 2.96 -22.12 0.37
CA GLN A 147 2.29 -20.90 0.81
C GLN A 147 1.22 -21.17 1.88
N PHE A 148 1.10 -20.25 2.83
CA PHE A 148 0.01 -20.20 3.79
C PHE A 148 -0.36 -18.74 4.04
N TYR A 149 -1.52 -18.48 4.64
CA TYR A 149 -1.90 -17.12 5.02
C TYR A 149 -1.90 -16.95 6.53
N VAL A 150 -1.70 -15.70 6.94
CA VAL A 150 -1.76 -15.25 8.33
C VAL A 150 -2.69 -14.05 8.37
N ILE A 151 -3.45 -13.89 9.45
CA ILE A 151 -4.29 -12.71 9.66
C ILE A 151 -3.55 -11.76 10.60
N VAL A 152 -3.40 -10.52 10.17
CA VAL A 152 -2.80 -9.43 10.95
C VAL A 152 -3.88 -8.41 11.28
N THR A 153 -4.08 -8.14 12.57
CA THR A 153 -5.04 -7.15 13.04
C THR A 153 -4.38 -5.78 13.18
N ILE A 154 -4.95 -4.77 12.53
CA ILE A 154 -4.52 -3.37 12.57
C ILE A 154 -5.51 -2.58 13.43
N ASN A 155 -4.99 -1.81 14.40
CA ASN A 155 -5.79 -0.95 15.29
C ASN A 155 -6.98 -1.66 15.97
N ASN A 156 -6.85 -2.96 16.27
CA ASN A 156 -7.87 -3.81 16.90
C ASN A 156 -9.24 -3.83 16.18
N SER A 157 -9.31 -3.36 14.93
CA SER A 157 -10.59 -3.19 14.20
C SER A 157 -10.53 -3.82 12.82
N GLU A 158 -9.36 -3.84 12.20
CA GLU A 158 -9.21 -4.24 10.80
C GLU A 158 -8.34 -5.48 10.70
N GLU A 159 -8.75 -6.43 9.87
CA GLU A 159 -8.03 -7.68 9.68
C GLU A 159 -7.53 -7.78 8.25
N VAL A 160 -6.23 -8.04 8.11
CA VAL A 160 -5.57 -8.17 6.81
C VAL A 160 -4.97 -9.55 6.69
N LYS A 161 -5.33 -10.25 5.62
CA LYS A 161 -4.70 -11.53 5.26
C LYS A 161 -3.37 -11.23 4.56
N VAL A 162 -2.31 -11.86 5.03
CA VAL A 162 -0.95 -11.72 4.48
C VAL A 162 -0.48 -13.08 3.97
N ARG A 163 0.03 -13.11 2.74
CA ARG A 163 0.61 -14.33 2.16
C ARG A 163 1.98 -14.56 2.76
N CYS A 164 2.19 -15.76 3.27
CA CYS A 164 3.45 -16.23 3.83
C CYS A 164 3.96 -17.40 3.02
N ARG A 165 5.28 -17.45 2.85
CA ARG A 165 6.00 -18.53 2.18
C ARG A 165 7.02 -19.12 3.13
N ILE A 166 7.12 -20.43 3.16
CA ILE A 166 8.17 -21.15 3.89
C ILE A 166 9.46 -21.14 3.06
N HIS A 167 10.58 -20.82 3.71
CA HIS A 167 11.91 -20.88 3.13
C HIS A 167 12.87 -21.52 4.12
N HIS A 168 13.48 -22.64 3.76
CA HIS A 168 14.49 -23.28 4.57
C HIS A 168 15.81 -22.49 4.52
N TYR A 169 16.42 -22.31 5.67
CA TYR A 169 17.74 -21.72 5.80
C TYR A 169 18.74 -22.63 5.07
N ASN A 170 19.65 -22.02 4.30
CA ASN A 170 20.67 -22.69 3.49
C ASN A 170 20.22 -23.31 2.16
N VAL A 171 18.94 -23.20 1.77
CA VAL A 171 18.48 -23.56 0.41
C VAL A 171 18.49 -22.31 -0.46
N PHE A 172 19.32 -22.31 -1.52
CA PHE A 172 19.31 -21.23 -2.50
C PHE A 172 18.29 -21.53 -3.60
N VAL A 173 17.13 -20.87 -3.53
CA VAL A 173 16.15 -20.88 -4.62
C VAL A 173 16.32 -19.61 -5.44
N LYS A 174 16.81 -19.75 -6.67
CA LYS A 174 16.92 -18.62 -7.61
C LYS A 174 15.53 -18.06 -7.90
N ASP A 175 15.39 -16.74 -7.89
CA ASP A 175 14.16 -16.04 -8.27
C ASP A 175 12.90 -16.49 -7.52
N PHE A 176 13.07 -16.88 -6.25
CA PHE A 176 12.01 -17.45 -5.43
C PHE A 176 10.78 -16.54 -5.30
N TRP A 177 10.95 -15.22 -5.44
CA TRP A 177 9.87 -14.23 -5.37
C TRP A 177 9.02 -14.11 -6.65
N LYS A 178 9.42 -14.73 -7.77
CA LYS A 178 8.72 -14.61 -9.06
C LYS A 178 7.55 -15.59 -9.23
N HIS A 179 7.55 -16.70 -8.49
CA HIS A 179 6.59 -17.78 -8.68
C HIS A 179 5.61 -17.86 -7.52
N LEU A 180 4.32 -17.99 -7.85
CA LEU A 180 3.34 -18.51 -6.91
C LEU A 180 3.51 -20.02 -6.82
N LEU A 181 3.47 -20.51 -5.59
CA LEU A 181 3.72 -21.91 -5.28
C LEU A 181 2.49 -22.49 -4.60
N GLU A 182 2.44 -23.81 -4.56
CA GLU A 182 1.32 -24.54 -4.00
C GLU A 182 1.13 -24.22 -2.52
N PRO A 183 -0.12 -24.15 -2.05
CA PRO A 183 -0.35 -23.95 -0.63
C PRO A 183 0.02 -25.19 0.19
N VAL A 184 0.38 -24.93 1.45
CA VAL A 184 0.64 -25.97 2.45
C VAL A 184 -0.59 -26.85 2.63
N PHE A 185 -1.77 -26.23 2.70
CA PHE A 185 -3.04 -26.93 2.79
C PHE A 185 -3.88 -26.72 1.52
N PRO A 186 -4.43 -27.78 0.93
CA PRO A 186 -5.24 -27.67 -0.29
C PRO A 186 -6.54 -26.88 -0.07
N GLU A 187 -7.05 -26.84 1.17
CA GLU A 187 -8.24 -26.08 1.57
C GLU A 187 -8.03 -24.55 1.50
N ASP A 188 -6.79 -24.09 1.61
CA ASP A 188 -6.47 -22.66 1.62
C ASP A 188 -6.29 -22.09 0.21
N LYS A 189 -6.28 -22.94 -0.83
CA LYS A 189 -6.24 -22.56 -2.26
C LYS A 189 -7.23 -21.44 -2.62
N PRO A 190 -8.55 -21.59 -2.39
CA PRO A 190 -9.52 -20.56 -2.76
C PRO A 190 -9.29 -19.22 -2.05
N ILE A 191 -8.84 -19.26 -0.79
CA ILE A 191 -8.55 -18.05 -0.02
C ILE A 191 -7.33 -17.36 -0.60
N LEU A 192 -6.27 -18.09 -0.88
CA LEU A 192 -5.05 -17.54 -1.46
C LEU A 192 -5.29 -16.99 -2.87
N ASP A 193 -6.08 -17.66 -3.71
CA ASP A 193 -6.42 -17.21 -5.05
C ASP A 193 -7.28 -15.92 -5.04
N SER A 194 -8.13 -15.75 -4.04
CA SER A 194 -8.95 -14.52 -3.87
C SER A 194 -8.14 -13.27 -3.50
N MET A 195 -6.92 -13.45 -2.98
CA MET A 195 -6.07 -12.35 -2.53
C MET A 195 -5.39 -11.64 -3.72
N PRO A 196 -5.00 -10.35 -3.57
CA PRO A 196 -4.27 -9.66 -4.62
C PRO A 196 -2.90 -10.31 -4.85
N LEU A 197 -2.43 -10.30 -6.11
CA LEU A 197 -1.11 -10.83 -6.46
C LEU A 197 0.00 -10.09 -5.70
N PRO A 198 1.13 -10.75 -5.39
CA PRO A 198 2.23 -10.09 -4.72
C PRO A 198 2.81 -9.00 -5.61
N ARG A 199 3.23 -7.88 -5.02
CA ARG A 199 3.80 -6.74 -5.75
C ARG A 199 4.95 -7.14 -6.68
N ASN A 200 5.77 -8.11 -6.28
CA ASN A 200 6.91 -8.59 -7.07
C ASN A 200 6.50 -9.30 -8.37
N ILE A 201 5.28 -9.85 -8.43
CA ILE A 201 4.73 -10.54 -9.60
C ILE A 201 3.98 -9.56 -10.49
N GLN A 202 3.24 -8.61 -9.89
CA GLN A 202 2.51 -7.57 -10.63
C GLN A 202 3.39 -6.70 -11.55
N ASN A 203 4.68 -6.52 -11.22
CA ASN A 203 5.60 -5.70 -12.02
C ASN A 203 6.32 -6.49 -13.13
N LEU A 204 6.02 -7.78 -13.32
CA LEU A 204 6.62 -8.62 -14.35
C LEU A 204 5.74 -8.73 -15.61
N GLU A 205 4.48 -8.29 -15.53
CA GLU A 205 3.55 -8.12 -16.66
C GLU A 205 3.58 -6.67 -17.17
#